data_AF-A0A2A2I1U5-F1
#
_entry.id   AF-A0A2A2I1U5-F1
#
_cell.length_a   1.000
_cell.length_b   1.000
_cell.length_c   1.000
_cell.angle_alpha   90.00
_cell.angle_beta   90.00
_cell.angle_gamma   90.00
#
_symmetry.space_group_name_H-M   'P 1'
#
loop_
_entity.id
_entity.type
_entity.pdbx_description
1 polymer ?
#
loop_
_entity_poly.entity_id
_entity_poly.type
_entity_poly.pdbx_seq_one_letter_code
_entity_poly.pdbx_strand_id
1 'polypeptide(L)'
;MGCTAIDFSPLRGSRPARDLDLSTARRVNREQKRIDVDFPSWVVEALNREAARIGVTRQSIIRVWLVERLEADAASKALNGDAASGAC
;
A
#
# COMPACT_ATOMS: atom_id res chain seq x y z
N MET A 1 -29.62 10.95 18.84
CA MET A 1 -30.56 9.81 18.86
C MET A 1 -30.75 9.39 17.41
N GLY A 2 -30.09 8.36 16.91
CA GLY A 2 -30.06 7.00 17.43
C GLY A 2 -30.92 6.16 16.47
N CYS A 3 -30.39 5.00 16.06
CA CYS A 3 -30.92 4.05 15.07
C CYS A 3 -30.48 4.39 13.63
N THR A 4 -29.86 3.49 12.87
CA THR A 4 -30.10 2.04 12.81
C THR A 4 -28.83 1.24 12.49
N ALA A 5 -28.82 0.02 13.02
CA ALA A 5 -27.88 -1.05 12.75
C ALA A 5 -27.67 -1.26 11.24
N ILE A 6 -26.43 -1.54 10.86
CA ILE A 6 -26.11 -2.03 9.52
C ILE A 6 -26.05 -3.55 9.62
N ASP A 7 -27.10 -4.18 9.11
CA ASP A 7 -27.18 -5.62 8.85
C ASP A 7 -26.16 -6.00 7.77
N PHE A 8 -25.25 -6.91 8.11
CA PHE A 8 -24.22 -7.41 7.20
C PHE A 8 -24.67 -8.75 6.62
N SER A 9 -25.63 -8.72 5.71
CA SER A 9 -25.95 -9.88 4.88
C SER A 9 -24.99 -9.93 3.67
N PRO A 10 -24.27 -11.05 3.43
CA PRO A 10 -23.30 -11.14 2.35
C PRO A 10 -24.01 -11.46 1.03
N LEU A 11 -24.12 -10.47 0.14
CA LEU A 11 -24.53 -10.71 -1.24
C LEU A 11 -23.34 -11.17 -2.09
N ARG A 12 -23.41 -12.48 -2.34
CA ARG A 12 -22.68 -13.32 -3.29
C ARG A 12 -22.63 -12.69 -4.69
N GLY A 13 -21.41 -12.54 -5.21
CA GLY A 13 -21.05 -12.68 -6.62
C GLY A 13 -21.73 -11.80 -7.67
N SER A 14 -20.96 -10.86 -8.24
CA SER A 14 -20.68 -10.75 -9.69
C SER A 14 -20.28 -9.32 -10.04
N ARG A 15 -19.12 -9.17 -10.68
CA ARG A 15 -18.70 -7.90 -11.28
C ARG A 15 -19.53 -7.63 -12.54
N PRO A 16 -19.99 -6.39 -12.71
CA PRO A 16 -19.81 -5.69 -13.98
C PRO A 16 -19.00 -4.42 -13.74
N ALA A 17 -17.82 -4.37 -14.37
CA ALA A 17 -16.98 -3.19 -14.42
C ALA A 17 -17.65 -2.14 -15.32
N ARG A 18 -18.39 -1.21 -14.73
CA ARG A 18 -18.85 0.03 -15.38
C ARG A 18 -19.33 0.97 -14.27
N ASP A 19 -18.79 2.17 -14.31
CA ASP A 19 -18.87 3.21 -13.28
C ASP A 19 -18.01 2.94 -12.04
N LEU A 20 -16.70 2.82 -12.27
CA LEU A 20 -15.72 3.18 -11.25
C LEU A 20 -15.82 4.70 -11.06
N ASP A 21 -16.67 5.14 -10.13
CA ASP A 21 -16.76 6.55 -9.71
C ASP A 21 -15.44 6.96 -9.05
N LEU A 22 -14.55 7.56 -9.84
CA LEU A 22 -13.25 8.07 -9.39
C LEU A 22 -13.37 9.37 -8.60
N SER A 23 -14.57 9.93 -8.44
CA SER A 23 -14.80 11.20 -7.75
C SER A 23 -14.53 11.10 -6.24
N THR A 24 -14.59 9.88 -5.69
CA THR A 24 -14.22 9.56 -4.30
C THR A 24 -12.84 8.93 -4.16
N ALA A 25 -12.12 8.69 -5.28
CA ALA A 25 -10.73 8.22 -5.27
C ALA A 25 -9.76 9.37 -4.88
N ARG A 26 -9.99 9.93 -3.69
CA ARG A 26 -9.10 10.89 -3.07
C ARG A 26 -7.86 10.14 -2.63
N ARG A 27 -6.77 10.27 -3.40
CA ARG A 27 -5.44 9.75 -3.03
C ARG A 27 -5.11 10.18 -1.59
N VAL A 28 -5.19 9.23 -0.68
CA VAL A 28 -4.66 9.30 0.69
C VAL A 28 -3.17 9.67 0.56
N ASN A 29 -2.63 10.58 1.40
CA ASN A 29 -1.25 11.12 1.39
C ASN A 29 -0.90 12.25 0.39
N ARG A 30 -1.61 13.39 0.40
CA ARG A 30 -1.12 14.60 -0.29
C ARG A 30 0.01 15.34 0.48
N GLU A 31 0.21 15.06 1.76
CA GLU A 31 1.24 15.72 2.56
C GLU A 31 2.56 14.94 2.53
N GLN A 32 3.57 15.52 1.90
CA GLN A 32 4.92 14.96 1.85
C GLN A 32 5.68 15.34 3.12
N LYS A 33 5.99 14.36 3.97
CA LYS A 33 6.87 14.53 5.13
C LYS A 33 8.31 14.19 4.75
N ARG A 34 9.24 15.11 5.02
CA ARG A 34 10.68 14.86 4.89
C ARG A 34 11.19 14.13 6.13
N ILE A 35 12.07 13.15 5.92
CA ILE A 35 12.67 12.31 6.97
C ILE A 35 14.14 12.16 6.62
N ASP A 36 15.02 12.42 7.57
CA ASP A 36 16.46 12.20 7.42
C ASP A 36 16.80 10.76 7.80
N VAL A 37 17.62 10.10 6.98
CA VAL A 37 18.00 8.70 7.16
C VAL A 37 19.45 8.52 6.72
N ASP A 38 20.26 7.90 7.58
CA ASP A 38 21.63 7.53 7.26
C ASP A 38 21.71 6.12 6.69
N PHE A 39 22.52 5.95 5.65
CA PHE A 39 22.80 4.65 5.02
C PHE A 39 24.32 4.42 4.96
N PRO A 40 24.80 3.18 5.15
CA PRO A 40 26.18 2.83 4.86
C PRO A 40 26.55 3.16 3.41
N SER A 41 27.82 3.51 3.16
CA SER A 41 28.31 3.89 1.83
C SER A 41 28.02 2.85 0.75
N TRP A 42 28.24 1.57 1.07
CA TRP A 42 27.99 0.46 0.15
C TRP A 42 26.51 0.33 -0.28
N VAL A 43 25.57 0.70 0.60
CA VAL A 43 24.13 0.71 0.30
C VAL A 43 23.81 1.83 -0.68
N VAL A 44 24.35 3.03 -0.42
CA VAL A 44 24.16 4.19 -1.30
C VAL A 44 24.71 3.91 -2.69
N GLU A 45 25.90 3.31 -2.79
CA GLU A 45 26.49 2.91 -4.07
C GLU A 45 25.63 1.87 -4.81
N ALA A 46 25.09 0.88 -4.11
CA ALA A 46 24.18 -0.10 -4.70
C ALA A 46 22.89 0.56 -5.22
N LEU A 47 22.28 1.45 -4.44
CA LEU A 47 21.10 2.23 -4.84
C LEU A 47 21.40 3.09 -6.07
N ASN A 48 22.58 3.68 -6.16
CA ASN A 48 22.98 4.51 -7.30
C ASN A 48 23.08 3.72 -8.59
N ARG A 49 23.71 2.54 -8.55
CA ARG A 49 23.82 1.66 -9.72
C ARG A 49 22.45 1.25 -10.23
N GLU A 50 21.55 0.93 -9.30
CA GLU A 50 20.20 0.52 -9.66
C GLU A 50 19.35 1.66 -10.20
N ALA A 51 19.41 2.84 -9.56
CA ALA A 51 18.75 4.03 -10.03
C ALA A 51 19.21 4.41 -11.45
N ALA A 52 20.51 4.32 -11.73
CA ALA A 52 21.08 4.54 -13.06
C ALA A 52 20.61 3.50 -14.08
N ARG A 53 20.53 2.23 -13.68
CA ARG A 53 20.04 1.13 -14.54
C ARG A 53 18.60 1.35 -15.02
N ILE A 54 17.75 1.89 -14.15
CA ILE A 54 16.33 2.13 -14.44
C ILE A 54 16.11 3.55 -15.01
N GLY A 55 17.09 4.45 -14.86
CA GLY A 55 17.00 5.83 -15.33
C GLY A 55 16.19 6.75 -14.41
N VAL A 56 16.21 6.48 -13.10
CA VAL A 56 15.47 7.24 -12.08
C VAL A 56 16.41 7.88 -11.06
N THR A 57 15.89 8.80 -10.26
CA THR A 57 16.66 9.37 -9.14
C THR A 57 16.71 8.40 -7.96
N ARG A 58 17.73 8.55 -7.10
CA ARG A 58 17.85 7.77 -5.85
C ARG A 58 16.60 7.88 -4.97
N GLN A 59 16.04 9.08 -4.88
CA GLN A 59 14.84 9.31 -4.06
C GLN A 59 13.63 8.53 -4.58
N SER A 60 13.52 8.39 -5.90
CA SER A 60 12.44 7.62 -6.52
C SER A 60 12.62 6.12 -6.29
N ILE A 61 13.83 5.56 -6.46
CA ILE A 61 14.03 4.11 -6.25
C ILE A 61 13.78 3.71 -4.80
N ILE A 62 14.25 4.52 -3.84
CA ILE A 62 14.00 4.30 -2.40
C ILE A 62 12.50 4.30 -2.12
N ARG A 63 11.76 5.28 -2.67
CA ARG A 63 10.32 5.40 -2.45
C ARG A 63 9.56 4.20 -3.01
N VAL A 64 9.84 3.83 -4.26
CA VAL A 64 9.12 2.74 -4.95
C VAL A 64 9.31 1.43 -4.19
N TRP A 65 10.54 1.07 -3.87
CA TRP A 65 10.82 -0.18 -3.16
C TRP A 65 10.28 -0.22 -1.74
N LEU A 66 10.28 0.92 -1.03
CA LEU A 66 9.68 1.00 0.30
C LEU A 66 8.18 0.76 0.24
N VAL A 67 7.48 1.39 -0.71
CA VAL A 67 6.04 1.20 -0.91
C VAL A 67 5.74 -0.25 -1.28
N GLU A 68 6.46 -0.81 -2.25
CA GLU A 68 6.28 -2.21 -2.68
C GLU A 68 6.44 -3.20 -1.52
N ARG A 69 7.45 -3.00 -0.66
CA ARG A 69 7.65 -3.86 0.51
C ARG A 69 6.51 -3.71 1.52
N LEU A 70 6.08 -2.48 1.82
CA LEU A 70 4.99 -2.23 2.77
C LEU A 70 3.65 -2.83 2.27
N GLU A 71 3.38 -2.74 0.97
CA GLU A 71 2.20 -3.34 0.35
C GLU A 71 2.25 -4.87 0.41
N ALA A 72 3.41 -5.48 0.11
CA ALA A 72 3.61 -6.93 0.20
C ALA A 72 3.43 -7.44 1.65
N ASP A 73 3.93 -6.70 2.63
CA ASP A 73 3.77 -7.04 4.04
C ASP A 73 2.30 -6.90 4.50
N ALA A 74 1.60 -5.86 4.05
CA ALA A 74 0.18 -5.66 4.33
C ALA A 74 -0.69 -6.78 3.72
N ALA A 75 -0.41 -7.14 2.47
CA ALA A 75 -1.10 -8.25 1.80
C ALA A 75 -0.84 -9.60 2.51
N SER A 76 0.41 -9.83 2.94
CA SER A 76 0.77 -11.04 3.69
C SER A 76 0.07 -11.10 5.05
N LYS A 77 -0.11 -9.96 5.74
CA LYS A 77 -0.85 -9.91 7.01
C LYS A 77 -2.33 -10.19 6.83
N ALA A 78 -2.97 -9.70 5.76
CA ALA A 78 -4.38 -9.95 5.49
C ALA A 78 -4.68 -11.45 5.34
N LEU A 79 -3.81 -12.19 4.62
CA LEU A 79 -3.95 -13.64 4.47
C LEU A 79 -3.81 -14.41 5.80
N ASN A 80 -2.98 -13.92 6.73
CA ASN A 80 -2.77 -14.56 8.03
C ASN A 80 -3.84 -14.19 9.07
N GLY A 81 -4.47 -13.02 8.95
CA GLY A 81 -5.49 -12.53 9.89
C GLY A 81 -6.84 -13.26 9.78
N ASP A 82 -7.21 -13.70 8.59
CA ASP A 82 -8.49 -14.39 8.35
C ASP A 82 -8.50 -15.83 8.89
N ALA A 83 -7.33 -16.44 9.10
CA ALA A 83 -7.21 -17.78 9.70
C ALA A 83 -7.36 -17.78 11.23
N ALA A 84 -7.22 -16.62 11.90
CA ALA A 84 -7.27 -16.51 13.36
C ALA A 84 -8.64 -16.04 13.91
N SER A 85 -9.59 -15.67 13.05
CA SER A 85 -10.93 -15.20 13.45
C SER A 85 -12.04 -16.23 13.22
N GLY A 86 -11.68 -17.52 13.07
CA GLY A 86 -12.59 -18.64 12.88
C GLY A 86 -12.43 -19.72 13.94
N ALA A 87 -12.41 -19.35 15.22
CA ALA A 87 -12.55 -20.29 16.32
C ALA A 87 -13.43 -19.67 17.42
N CYS A 88 -14.65 -20.24 17.49
CA CYS A 88 -15.70 -20.11 18.51
C CYS A 88 -16.54 -18.82 18.51
#